data_AF-A0A964AQ50-F1
#
_entry.id   AF-A0A964AQ50-F1
#
_cell.length_a   1.000
_cell.length_b   1.000
_cell.length_c   1.000
_cell.angle_alpha   90.00
_cell.angle_beta   90.00
_cell.angle_gamma   90.00
#
_symmetry.space_group_name_H-M   'P 1'
#
loop_
_entity.id
_entity.type
_entity.pdbx_description
1 polymer ?
#
loop_
_entity_poly.entity_id
_entity_poly.type
_entity_poly.pdbx_seq_one_letter_code
_entity_poly.pdbx_strand_id
1 'polypeptide(L)'
;MIALALVAVAAAGCPASALDGQLSAALGAYEQGDLAGFETAVAQVDATLVCMETPIDPELTPTLHLVQSLGAFTRRSDAGTEPVLAALRGLSAASPGYTLPDTLAPTGHPILALYDEARRTAGYAETLPLPDRTWAVDGRVGVRSIPVGRAALLQELEDDAVVAGWYLWGEGLPDALVPPPQPPAPDPVEPDAPEPLVPPPQVAAPSPRRPLAVGAAAAGGLAVAAFAVQAGTFAAWSADVPAAADPAWDRRVNLNHAMGWSAIGLGGAALALGTGALLTGTW
;
A
#
# COMPACT_ATOMS: atom_id res chain seq x y z
N MET A 1 -15.94 1.44 49.63
CA MET A 1 -15.81 2.35 48.46
C MET A 1 -14.34 2.36 48.07
N ILE A 2 -13.99 1.77 46.93
CA ILE A 2 -12.62 1.82 46.39
C ILE A 2 -12.60 2.97 45.39
N ALA A 3 -11.80 4.00 45.67
CA ALA A 3 -11.58 5.10 44.74
C ALA A 3 -10.52 4.68 43.71
N LEU A 4 -10.93 4.52 42.45
CA LEU A 4 -9.99 4.41 41.33
C LEU A 4 -9.36 5.78 41.09
N ALA A 5 -8.07 5.93 41.39
CA ALA A 5 -7.29 7.07 40.94
C ALA A 5 -6.85 6.81 39.48
N LEU A 6 -7.41 7.57 38.55
CA LEU A 6 -6.91 7.64 37.17
C LEU A 6 -5.61 8.45 37.21
N VAL A 7 -4.47 7.76 37.17
CA VAL A 7 -3.18 8.40 36.93
C VAL A 7 -3.10 8.67 35.42
N ALA A 8 -3.26 9.93 35.04
CA ALA A 8 -2.90 10.36 33.69
C ALA A 8 -1.38 10.25 33.58
N VAL A 9 -0.89 9.17 32.96
CA VAL A 9 0.49 9.11 32.52
C VAL A 9 0.58 10.10 31.36
N ALA A 10 1.20 11.25 31.59
CA ALA A 10 1.59 12.11 30.49
C ALA A 10 2.47 11.26 29.57
N ALA A 11 1.96 10.94 28.38
CA ALA A 11 2.75 10.24 27.37
C ALA A 11 3.95 11.15 27.11
N ALA A 12 5.14 10.70 27.51
CA ALA A 12 6.36 11.41 27.16
C ALA A 12 6.37 11.51 25.63
N GLY A 13 6.47 12.73 25.09
CA GLY A 13 6.57 12.95 23.66
C GLY A 13 7.64 12.06 23.04
N CYS A 14 7.38 11.52 21.85
CA CYS A 14 8.33 10.65 21.18
C CYS A 14 9.33 11.52 20.41
N PRO A 15 10.60 11.60 20.83
CA PRO A 15 11.57 12.42 20.14
C PRO A 15 11.81 11.85 18.74
N ALA A 16 11.84 12.71 17.72
CA ALA A 16 12.09 12.28 16.34
C ALA A 16 13.40 11.50 16.17
N SER A 17 14.39 11.74 17.05
CA SER A 17 15.65 10.99 17.07
C SER A 17 15.50 9.50 17.39
N ALA A 18 14.40 9.08 18.03
CA ALA A 18 14.12 7.67 18.26
C ALA A 18 13.76 6.94 16.96
N LEU A 19 13.15 7.64 15.99
CA LEU A 19 12.65 7.03 14.77
C LEU A 19 13.78 6.48 13.88
N ASP A 20 14.87 7.22 13.70
CA ASP A 20 16.01 6.77 12.89
C ASP A 20 16.63 5.46 13.44
N GLY A 21 16.81 5.39 14.77
CA GLY A 21 17.28 4.19 15.44
C GLY A 21 16.34 3.00 15.27
N GLN A 22 15.02 3.22 15.31
CA GLN A 22 14.01 2.16 15.13
C GLN A 22 13.92 1.69 13.67
N LEU A 23 14.01 2.60 12.69
CA LEU A 23 14.06 2.27 11.28
C LEU A 23 15.30 1.43 10.96
N SER A 24 16.46 1.84 11.50
CA SER A 24 17.71 1.09 11.38
C SER A 24 17.63 -0.29 12.04
N ALA A 25 17.03 -0.38 13.23
CA ALA A 25 16.81 -1.65 13.92
C ALA A 25 15.88 -2.59 13.13
N ALA A 26 14.82 -2.06 12.52
CA ALA A 26 13.91 -2.84 11.68
C ALA A 26 14.64 -3.42 10.47
N LEU A 27 15.36 -2.59 9.70
CA LEU A 27 16.12 -3.07 8.55
C LEU A 27 17.18 -4.10 8.96
N GLY A 28 17.91 -3.85 10.05
CA GLY A 28 18.90 -4.79 10.57
C GLY A 28 18.30 -6.14 10.98
N ALA A 29 17.11 -6.16 11.58
CA ALA A 29 16.41 -7.40 11.93
C ALA A 29 15.95 -8.16 10.67
N TYR A 30 15.40 -7.44 9.68
CA TYR A 30 14.99 -8.01 8.40
C TYR A 30 16.17 -8.66 7.66
N GLU A 31 17.30 -7.96 7.53
CA GLU A 31 18.53 -8.48 6.90
C GLU A 31 19.05 -9.73 7.62
N GLN A 32 18.84 -9.82 8.93
CA GLN A 32 19.25 -10.97 9.73
C GLN A 32 18.29 -12.16 9.64
N GLY A 33 17.14 -12.01 8.97
CA GLY A 33 16.07 -13.01 8.94
C GLY A 33 15.34 -13.16 10.28
N ASP A 34 15.48 -12.20 11.19
CA ASP A 34 14.76 -12.15 12.47
C ASP A 34 13.39 -11.51 12.27
N LEU A 35 12.43 -12.29 11.78
CA LEU A 35 11.09 -11.81 11.46
C LEU A 35 10.35 -11.30 12.71
N ALA A 36 10.52 -11.95 13.86
CA ALA A 36 9.87 -11.52 15.10
C ALA A 36 10.46 -10.20 15.62
N GLY A 37 11.78 -10.03 15.56
CA GLY A 37 12.45 -8.77 15.84
C GLY A 37 12.05 -7.67 14.87
N PHE A 38 11.94 -7.99 13.58
CA PHE A 38 11.48 -7.05 12.55
C PHE A 38 10.04 -6.58 12.80
N GLU A 39 9.10 -7.48 13.07
CA GLU A 39 7.71 -7.12 13.39
C GLU A 39 7.61 -6.26 14.65
N THR A 40 8.41 -6.58 15.67
CA THR A 40 8.50 -5.77 16.89
C THR A 40 9.03 -4.37 16.58
N ALA A 41 10.06 -4.26 15.75
CA ALA A 41 10.63 -2.96 15.36
C ALA A 41 9.66 -2.14 14.49
N VAL A 42 8.93 -2.77 13.57
CA VAL A 42 7.87 -2.10 12.77
C VAL A 42 6.78 -1.57 13.68
N ALA A 43 6.32 -2.34 14.67
CA ALA A 43 5.32 -1.89 15.63
C ALA A 43 5.83 -0.70 16.48
N GLN A 44 7.13 -0.64 16.79
CA GLN A 44 7.75 0.51 17.48
C GLN A 44 7.81 1.75 16.58
N VAL A 45 8.11 1.58 15.29
CA VAL A 45 8.05 2.65 14.29
C VAL A 45 6.62 3.20 14.23
N ASP A 46 5.61 2.33 14.09
CA ASP A 46 4.20 2.73 14.04
C ASP A 46 3.78 3.48 15.30
N ALA A 47 4.13 2.96 16.48
CA ALA A 47 3.86 3.63 17.74
C ALA A 47 4.51 5.01 17.82
N THR A 48 5.75 5.13 17.34
CA THR A 48 6.50 6.40 17.35
C THR A 48 5.86 7.43 16.44
N LEU A 49 5.45 7.05 15.22
CA LEU A 49 4.78 7.95 14.28
C LEU A 49 3.50 8.59 14.86
N VAL A 50 2.79 7.88 15.74
CA VAL A 50 1.56 8.37 16.39
C VAL A 50 1.84 9.44 17.45
N CYS A 51 3.01 9.40 18.11
CA CYS A 51 3.37 10.28 19.23
C CYS A 51 4.48 11.30 18.90
N MET A 52 4.88 11.42 17.63
CA MET A 52 5.84 12.43 17.20
C MET A 52 5.25 13.83 17.34
N GLU A 53 6.02 14.73 17.98
CA GLU A 53 5.65 16.15 18.15
C GLU A 53 6.28 17.06 17.10
N THR A 54 7.17 16.52 16.27
CA THR A 54 7.86 17.25 15.20
C THR A 54 7.67 16.54 13.87
N PRO A 55 7.61 17.26 12.74
CA PRO A 55 7.55 16.62 11.43
C PRO A 55 8.73 15.69 11.22
N ILE A 56 8.51 14.57 10.52
CA ILE A 56 9.61 13.68 10.15
C ILE A 56 10.62 14.44 9.29
N ASP A 57 11.91 14.13 9.44
CA ASP A 57 12.91 14.58 8.49
C ASP A 57 12.59 13.97 7.09
N PRO A 58 12.47 14.78 6.03
CA PRO A 58 12.30 14.28 4.67
C PRO A 58 13.33 13.21 4.27
N GLU A 59 14.56 13.26 4.80
CA GLU A 59 15.62 12.30 4.52
C GLU A 59 15.32 10.89 5.08
N LEU A 60 14.53 10.78 6.14
CA LEU A 60 14.13 9.49 6.74
C LEU A 60 12.91 8.86 6.04
N THR A 61 12.16 9.63 5.25
CA THR A 61 10.92 9.17 4.63
C THR A 61 11.11 7.99 3.66
N PRO A 62 12.14 7.94 2.79
CA PRO A 62 12.42 6.75 1.98
C PRO A 62 12.59 5.48 2.82
N THR A 63 13.36 5.56 3.91
CA THR A 63 13.60 4.44 4.82
C THR A 63 12.31 4.00 5.51
N LEU A 64 11.48 4.94 5.93
CA LEU A 64 10.15 4.64 6.47
C LEU A 64 9.29 3.86 5.46
N HIS A 65 9.18 4.33 4.21
CA HIS A 65 8.42 3.62 3.18
C HIS A 65 8.99 2.23 2.89
N LEU A 66 10.31 2.07 2.90
CA LEU A 66 10.95 0.77 2.74
C LEU A 66 10.56 -0.18 3.87
N VAL A 67 10.71 0.23 5.14
CA VAL A 67 10.33 -0.57 6.32
C VAL A 67 8.86 -0.96 6.26
N GLN A 68 7.97 -0.03 5.93
CA GLN A 68 6.54 -0.29 5.80
C GLN A 68 6.22 -1.26 4.66
N SER A 69 6.92 -1.15 3.52
CA SER A 69 6.75 -2.09 2.41
C SER A 69 7.20 -3.51 2.77
N LEU A 70 8.30 -3.65 3.50
CA LEU A 70 8.81 -4.94 3.98
C LEU A 70 7.86 -5.54 5.02
N GLY A 71 7.34 -4.72 5.95
CA GLY A 71 6.34 -5.13 6.94
C GLY A 71 5.03 -5.59 6.29
N ALA A 72 4.56 -4.88 5.27
CA ALA A 72 3.40 -5.31 4.49
C ALA A 72 3.68 -6.60 3.71
N PHE A 73 4.92 -6.77 3.20
CA PHE A 73 5.32 -7.95 2.46
C PHE A 73 5.40 -9.21 3.35
N THR A 74 5.86 -9.08 4.60
CA THR A 74 5.93 -10.23 5.54
C THR A 74 4.55 -10.67 6.03
N ARG A 75 3.60 -9.73 6.21
CA ARG A 75 2.23 -10.00 6.70
C ARG A 75 1.23 -10.41 5.61
N ARG A 76 1.68 -10.74 4.41
CA ARG A 76 0.87 -10.82 3.17
C ARG A 76 -0.30 -11.80 3.15
N SER A 77 -0.54 -12.59 4.21
CA SER A 77 -1.67 -13.51 4.29
C SER A 77 -3.03 -12.80 4.24
N ASP A 78 -3.10 -11.53 4.67
CA ASP A 78 -4.41 -10.92 4.99
C ASP A 78 -4.80 -9.74 4.08
N ALA A 79 -3.82 -8.97 3.57
CA ALA A 79 -4.08 -7.69 2.89
C ALA A 79 -3.71 -7.64 1.39
N GLY A 80 -3.20 -8.74 0.83
CA GLY A 80 -2.82 -8.81 -0.59
C GLY A 80 -1.54 -8.03 -0.93
N THR A 81 -1.42 -7.60 -2.20
CA THR A 81 -0.19 -6.98 -2.73
C THR A 81 -0.20 -5.46 -2.70
N GLU A 82 -1.36 -4.84 -2.58
CA GLU A 82 -1.51 -3.39 -2.76
C GLU A 82 -0.79 -2.57 -1.69
N PRO A 83 -0.84 -2.90 -0.38
CA PRO A 83 -0.11 -2.12 0.63
C PRO A 83 1.41 -2.11 0.38
N VAL A 84 1.96 -3.22 -0.13
CA VAL A 84 3.38 -3.31 -0.52
C VAL A 84 3.66 -2.37 -1.69
N LEU A 85 2.84 -2.41 -2.74
CA LEU A 85 3.00 -1.55 -3.92
C LEU A 85 2.86 -0.07 -3.55
N ALA A 86 1.87 0.30 -2.74
CA ALA A 86 1.67 1.66 -2.29
C ALA A 86 2.89 2.19 -1.53
N ALA A 87 3.44 1.42 -0.58
CA ALA A 87 4.65 1.79 0.15
C ALA A 87 5.88 1.90 -0.78
N LEU A 88 6.08 0.97 -1.72
CA LEU A 88 7.19 1.03 -2.68
C LEU A 88 7.05 2.20 -3.67
N ARG A 89 5.83 2.61 -4.03
CA ARG A 89 5.59 3.84 -4.81
C ARG A 89 5.92 5.08 -3.98
N GLY A 90 5.60 5.07 -2.68
CA GLY A 90 6.01 6.08 -1.70
C GLY A 90 7.53 6.23 -1.65
N LEU A 91 8.26 5.12 -1.48
CA LEU A 91 9.72 5.05 -1.53
C LEU A 91 10.27 5.63 -2.83
N SER A 92 9.74 5.19 -3.98
CA SER A 92 10.22 5.63 -5.30
C SER A 92 9.98 7.12 -5.56
N ALA A 93 8.91 7.69 -5.01
CA ALA A 93 8.61 9.11 -5.10
C ALA A 93 9.48 9.95 -4.14
N ALA A 94 9.74 9.44 -2.93
CA ALA A 94 10.58 10.11 -1.93
C ALA A 94 12.08 10.08 -2.31
N SER A 95 12.54 9.00 -2.94
CA SER A 95 13.92 8.84 -3.39
C SER A 95 13.97 8.31 -4.84
N PRO A 96 13.83 9.21 -5.83
CA PRO A 96 13.94 8.82 -7.24
C PRO A 96 15.32 8.23 -7.54
N GLY A 97 15.35 7.01 -8.08
CA GLY A 97 16.60 6.32 -8.40
C GLY A 97 17.16 5.47 -7.26
N TYR A 98 16.45 5.35 -6.13
CA TYR A 98 16.77 4.35 -5.11
C TYR A 98 16.89 2.95 -5.75
N THR A 99 17.77 2.13 -5.21
CA THR A 99 17.96 0.75 -5.61
C THR A 99 17.92 -0.10 -4.35
N LEU A 100 17.08 -1.15 -4.34
CA LEU A 100 17.04 -2.07 -3.21
C LEU A 100 18.40 -2.77 -3.07
N PRO A 101 19.04 -2.71 -1.89
CA PRO A 101 20.25 -3.46 -1.61
C PRO A 101 20.03 -4.97 -1.80
N ASP A 102 21.02 -5.66 -2.37
CA ASP A 102 21.01 -7.13 -2.50
C ASP A 102 20.92 -7.84 -1.13
N THR A 103 21.33 -7.18 -0.04
CA THR A 103 21.19 -7.70 1.33
C THR A 103 19.73 -7.78 1.79
N LEU A 104 18.88 -6.86 1.32
CA LEU A 104 17.46 -6.83 1.62
C LEU A 104 16.65 -7.66 0.62
N ALA A 105 17.00 -7.60 -0.65
CA ALA A 105 16.27 -8.27 -1.72
C ALA A 105 17.25 -8.84 -2.76
N PRO A 106 17.81 -10.04 -2.52
CA PRO A 106 18.73 -10.65 -3.46
C PRO A 106 18.04 -10.93 -4.80
N THR A 107 18.84 -11.11 -5.86
CA THR A 107 18.32 -11.45 -7.19
C THR A 107 17.32 -12.61 -7.13
N GLY A 108 16.14 -12.41 -7.72
CA GLY A 108 15.03 -13.37 -7.69
C GLY A 108 14.07 -13.20 -6.50
N HIS A 109 14.36 -12.31 -5.55
CA HIS A 109 13.44 -12.04 -4.45
C HIS A 109 12.11 -11.44 -4.99
N PRO A 110 10.94 -11.92 -4.54
CA PRO A 110 9.65 -11.53 -5.14
C PRO A 110 9.33 -10.03 -5.00
N ILE A 111 9.91 -9.38 -3.99
CA ILE A 111 9.74 -7.94 -3.80
C ILE A 111 10.36 -7.11 -4.93
N LEU A 112 11.37 -7.62 -5.63
CA LEU A 112 12.03 -6.90 -6.73
C LEU A 112 11.04 -6.65 -7.87
N ALA A 113 10.18 -7.62 -8.20
CA ALA A 113 9.16 -7.46 -9.24
C ALA A 113 8.13 -6.37 -8.88
N LEU A 114 7.73 -6.31 -7.60
CA LEU A 114 6.82 -5.28 -7.09
C LEU A 114 7.50 -3.92 -7.07
N TYR A 115 8.79 -3.88 -6.74
CA TYR A 115 9.56 -2.65 -6.74
C TYR A 115 9.70 -2.08 -8.14
N ASP A 116 9.99 -2.92 -9.13
CA ASP A 116 10.02 -2.51 -10.53
C ASP A 116 8.66 -2.01 -11.02
N GLU A 117 7.57 -2.65 -10.60
CA GLU A 117 6.20 -2.17 -10.87
C GLU A 117 5.90 -0.83 -10.22
N ALA A 118 6.23 -0.69 -8.93
CA ALA A 118 6.05 0.54 -8.19
C ALA A 118 6.84 1.69 -8.82
N ARG A 119 8.09 1.47 -9.25
CA ARG A 119 8.90 2.49 -9.94
C ARG A 119 8.26 2.97 -11.24
N ARG A 120 7.63 2.08 -12.01
CA ARG A 120 6.91 2.46 -13.25
C ARG A 120 5.65 3.28 -12.99
N THR A 121 5.06 3.13 -11.80
CA THR A 121 3.75 3.73 -11.45
C THR A 121 3.85 4.89 -10.45
N ALA A 122 5.00 5.11 -9.82
CA ALA A 122 5.20 6.10 -8.75
C ALA A 122 4.93 7.55 -9.15
N GLY A 123 5.08 7.89 -10.44
CA GLY A 123 4.82 9.24 -10.97
C GLY A 123 3.36 9.54 -11.29
N TYR A 124 2.48 8.53 -11.27
CA TYR A 124 1.06 8.67 -11.61
C TYR A 124 0.22 8.63 -10.32
N ALA A 125 0.24 9.72 -9.57
CA ALA A 125 -0.64 9.90 -8.42
C ALA A 125 -1.61 11.04 -8.72
N GLU A 126 -2.91 10.73 -8.74
CA GLU A 126 -3.93 11.75 -8.53
C GLU A 126 -3.70 12.39 -7.15
N THR A 127 -4.12 13.64 -6.97
CA THR A 127 -3.96 14.32 -5.69
C THR A 127 -5.31 14.75 -5.12
N LEU A 128 -5.51 14.53 -3.82
CA LEU A 128 -6.68 15.04 -3.10
C LEU A 128 -6.32 16.33 -2.35
N PRO A 129 -7.17 17.36 -2.41
CA PRO A 129 -6.96 18.58 -1.63
C PRO A 129 -7.06 18.29 -0.14
N LEU A 130 -6.20 18.94 0.65
CA LEU A 130 -6.25 18.89 2.11
C LEU A 130 -7.16 19.99 2.68
N PRO A 131 -7.76 19.79 3.87
CA PRO A 131 -8.45 20.86 4.59
C PRO A 131 -7.53 22.06 4.88
N ASP A 132 -8.13 23.24 5.08
CA ASP A 132 -7.40 24.50 5.35
C ASP A 132 -6.77 24.51 6.74
N ARG A 133 -5.61 23.83 6.85
CA ARG A 133 -4.73 23.72 8.03
C ARG A 133 -3.28 23.63 7.56
N THR A 134 -2.34 23.63 8.49
CA THR A 134 -0.92 23.39 8.18
C THR A 134 -0.65 21.90 8.17
N TRP A 135 -0.15 21.39 7.05
CA TRP A 135 0.14 19.97 6.88
C TRP A 135 1.60 19.74 6.48
N ALA A 136 2.15 18.62 6.92
CA ALA A 136 3.35 18.04 6.35
C ALA A 136 3.01 16.71 5.68
N VAL A 137 3.58 16.50 4.49
CA VAL A 137 3.49 15.23 3.77
C VAL A 137 4.90 14.76 3.50
N ASP A 138 5.25 13.57 3.96
CA ASP A 138 6.58 12.99 3.78
C ASP A 138 7.69 13.96 4.29
N GLY A 139 7.42 14.60 5.44
CA GLY A 139 8.30 15.60 6.09
C GLY A 139 8.25 17.00 5.48
N ARG A 140 7.56 17.22 4.35
CA ARG A 140 7.49 18.53 3.69
C ARG A 140 6.32 19.35 4.21
N VAL A 141 6.60 20.46 4.89
CA VAL A 141 5.59 21.37 5.47
C VAL A 141 4.95 22.28 4.41
N GLY A 142 3.69 22.68 4.63
CA GLY A 142 2.96 23.64 3.78
C GLY A 142 2.30 23.00 2.56
N VAL A 143 2.15 21.67 2.57
CA VAL A 143 1.54 20.92 1.47
C VAL A 143 0.02 21.08 1.50
N ARG A 144 -0.60 21.27 0.34
CA ARG A 144 -2.05 21.51 0.18
C ARG A 144 -2.83 20.34 -0.42
N SER A 145 -2.13 19.26 -0.77
CA SER A 145 -2.74 18.08 -1.37
C SER A 145 -1.92 16.83 -1.09
N ILE A 146 -2.58 15.69 -0.92
CA ILE A 146 -1.92 14.39 -0.74
C ILE A 146 -1.98 13.57 -2.03
N PRO A 147 -0.99 12.69 -2.29
CA PRO A 147 -1.08 11.74 -3.39
C PRO A 147 -2.06 10.60 -3.09
N VAL A 148 -2.74 10.10 -4.13
CA VAL A 148 -3.54 8.88 -4.14
C VAL A 148 -2.77 7.79 -4.89
N GLY A 149 -2.95 6.53 -4.49
CA GLY A 149 -2.30 5.39 -5.14
C GLY A 149 -0.83 5.14 -4.73
N ARG A 150 -0.27 5.96 -3.85
CA ARG A 150 0.99 5.68 -3.14
C ARG A 150 0.88 5.99 -1.66
N ALA A 151 1.70 5.33 -0.86
CA ALA A 151 1.77 5.62 0.56
C ALA A 151 2.37 7.01 0.81
N ALA A 152 1.94 7.63 1.90
CA ALA A 152 2.43 8.93 2.36
C ALA A 152 2.29 9.01 3.88
N LEU A 153 3.25 9.67 4.56
CA LEU A 153 3.09 10.08 5.95
C LEU A 153 2.45 11.48 5.97
N LEU A 154 1.21 11.57 6.44
CA LEU A 154 0.50 12.83 6.63
C LEU A 154 0.59 13.26 8.09
N GLN A 155 1.03 14.48 8.35
CA GLN A 155 1.11 15.06 9.70
C GLN A 155 0.38 16.41 9.72
N GLU A 156 -0.51 16.59 10.69
CA GLU A 156 -1.17 17.87 10.96
C GLU A 156 -0.30 18.70 11.92
N LEU A 157 -0.14 19.99 11.64
CA LEU A 157 0.68 20.89 12.44
C LEU A 157 -0.15 22.02 13.06
N GLU A 158 0.13 22.30 14.33
CA GLU A 158 -0.31 23.49 15.07
C GLU A 158 0.94 24.12 15.71
N ASP A 159 1.19 25.40 15.43
CA ASP A 159 2.39 26.12 15.90
C ASP A 159 3.72 25.36 15.64
N ASP A 160 3.86 24.81 14.44
CA ASP A 160 4.99 23.97 13.97
C ASP A 160 5.17 22.62 14.70
N ALA A 161 4.30 22.30 15.66
CA ALA A 161 4.26 21.00 16.34
C ALA A 161 3.27 20.05 15.66
N VAL A 162 3.62 18.77 15.58
CA VAL A 162 2.72 17.73 15.07
C VAL A 162 1.69 17.40 16.14
N VAL A 163 0.42 17.62 15.80
CA VAL A 163 -0.73 17.32 16.69
C VAL A 163 -1.42 16.01 16.34
N ALA A 164 -1.23 15.53 15.10
CA ALA A 164 -1.72 14.23 14.65
C ALA A 164 -0.92 13.72 13.45
N GLY A 165 -0.82 12.41 13.30
CA GLY A 165 -0.09 11.75 12.22
C GLY A 165 -0.78 10.48 11.72
N TRP A 166 -0.71 10.24 10.41
CA TRP A 166 -1.28 9.07 9.75
C TRP A 166 -0.33 8.56 8.67
N TYR A 167 -0.05 7.26 8.69
CA TYR A 167 0.58 6.58 7.56
C TYR A 167 -0.52 6.09 6.61
N LEU A 168 -0.66 6.75 5.46
CA LEU A 168 -1.67 6.44 4.47
C LEU A 168 -1.14 5.39 3.50
N TRP A 169 -1.96 4.39 3.16
CA TRP A 169 -1.60 3.30 2.22
C TRP A 169 -2.03 3.58 0.77
N GLY A 170 -2.29 4.85 0.43
CA GLY A 170 -2.70 5.27 -0.92
C GLY A 170 -4.20 5.21 -1.19
N GLU A 171 -5.01 4.83 -0.20
CA GLU A 171 -6.48 4.79 -0.29
C GLU A 171 -7.15 6.18 -0.27
N GLY A 172 -6.39 7.22 0.10
CA GLY A 172 -6.87 8.60 0.19
C GLY A 172 -6.83 9.14 1.63
N LEU A 173 -7.66 10.16 1.90
CA LEU A 173 -7.77 10.74 3.25
C LEU A 173 -8.58 9.81 4.17
N PRO A 174 -8.20 9.67 5.45
CA PRO A 174 -9.04 9.04 6.46
C PRO A 174 -10.39 9.76 6.54
N ASP A 175 -11.48 9.03 6.79
CA ASP A 175 -12.83 9.61 6.93
C ASP A 175 -12.89 10.76 7.94
N ALA A 176 -12.08 10.70 9.00
CA ALA A 176 -11.98 11.75 10.02
C ALA A 176 -11.47 13.10 9.47
N LEU A 177 -10.75 13.10 8.35
CA LEU A 177 -10.22 14.29 7.68
C LEU A 177 -11.08 14.75 6.50
N VAL A 178 -12.04 13.93 6.07
CA VAL A 178 -13.00 14.32 5.03
C VAL A 178 -13.99 15.29 5.65
N PRO A 179 -14.09 16.55 5.17
CA PRO A 179 -15.11 17.47 5.66
C PRO A 179 -16.48 16.82 5.51
N PRO A 180 -17.38 16.94 6.51
CA PRO A 180 -18.74 16.44 6.35
C PRO A 180 -19.33 17.07 5.07
N PRO A 181 -20.08 16.29 4.26
CA PRO A 181 -20.68 16.82 3.05
C PRO A 181 -21.44 18.08 3.42
N GLN A 182 -21.06 19.21 2.80
CA GLN A 182 -21.80 20.45 3.04
C GLN A 182 -23.24 20.19 2.63
N PRO A 183 -24.23 20.60 3.45
CA PRO A 183 -25.62 20.57 3.02
C PRO A 183 -25.69 21.18 1.62
N PRO A 184 -26.48 20.60 0.69
CA PRO A 184 -26.63 21.20 -0.63
C PRO A 184 -26.92 22.68 -0.41
N ALA A 185 -26.17 23.54 -1.08
CA ALA A 185 -26.47 24.97 -1.06
C ALA A 185 -27.97 25.08 -1.37
N PRO A 186 -28.75 25.87 -0.59
CA PRO A 186 -30.17 26.02 -0.87
C PRO A 186 -30.30 26.33 -2.36
N ASP A 187 -31.15 25.56 -3.05
CA ASP A 187 -31.34 25.72 -4.49
C ASP A 187 -31.44 27.22 -4.75
N PRO A 188 -30.60 27.78 -5.66
CA PRO A 188 -30.72 29.18 -6.01
C PRO A 188 -32.20 29.40 -6.28
N VAL A 189 -32.84 30.29 -5.51
CA VAL A 189 -34.24 30.61 -5.75
C VAL A 189 -34.27 31.14 -7.17
N GLU A 190 -34.63 30.28 -8.10
CA GLU A 190 -34.64 30.59 -9.52
C GLU A 190 -35.67 31.72 -9.61
N PRO A 191 -35.25 32.96 -9.92
CA PRO A 191 -36.19 34.06 -10.02
C PRO A 191 -37.16 33.66 -11.12
N ASP A 192 -38.43 33.44 -10.75
CA ASP A 192 -39.50 32.87 -11.59
C ASP A 192 -39.18 33.01 -13.08
N ALA A 193 -38.52 31.97 -13.61
CA ALA A 193 -38.19 31.97 -15.01
C ALA A 193 -39.52 31.95 -15.77
N PRO A 194 -39.73 32.85 -16.75
CA PRO A 194 -40.96 32.84 -17.52
C PRO A 194 -41.16 31.45 -18.12
N GLU A 195 -42.34 30.91 -17.86
CA GLU A 195 -42.79 29.55 -18.16
C GLU A 195 -42.22 29.08 -19.52
N PRO A 196 -41.31 28.07 -19.52
CA PRO A 196 -40.72 27.59 -20.75
C PRO A 196 -41.81 27.07 -21.70
N LEU A 197 -41.85 27.65 -22.91
CA LEU A 197 -42.70 27.14 -23.99
C LEU A 197 -42.38 25.66 -24.23
N VAL A 198 -43.31 24.79 -23.87
CA VAL A 198 -43.23 23.33 -24.06
C VAL A 198 -42.90 23.04 -25.53
N PRO A 199 -41.69 22.54 -25.86
CA PRO A 199 -41.41 22.11 -27.21
C PRO A 199 -42.23 20.85 -27.52
N PRO A 200 -42.74 20.70 -28.76
CA PRO A 200 -43.56 19.58 -29.15
C PRO A 200 -42.81 18.24 -28.98
N PRO A 201 -43.53 17.15 -28.66
CA PRO A 201 -42.93 15.83 -28.41
C PRO A 201 -42.18 15.33 -29.65
N GLN A 202 -40.88 15.08 -29.50
CA GLN A 202 -40.09 14.43 -30.54
C GLN A 202 -40.25 12.92 -30.46
N VAL A 203 -40.66 12.32 -31.57
CA VAL A 203 -40.83 10.88 -31.74
C VAL A 203 -39.45 10.23 -31.87
N ALA A 204 -39.05 9.44 -30.88
CA ALA A 204 -37.77 8.73 -30.89
C ALA A 204 -37.73 7.65 -31.97
N ALA A 205 -36.66 7.66 -32.79
CA ALA A 205 -36.42 6.64 -33.80
C ALA A 205 -35.87 5.33 -33.17
N PRO A 206 -36.25 4.15 -33.69
CA PRO A 206 -35.82 2.86 -33.16
C PRO A 206 -34.33 2.59 -33.45
N SER A 207 -33.60 2.12 -32.42
CA SER A 207 -32.19 1.74 -32.56
C SER A 207 -32.02 0.30 -33.08
N PRO A 208 -31.03 0.03 -33.94
CA PRO A 208 -30.77 -1.32 -34.44
C PRO A 208 -29.99 -2.16 -33.42
N ARG A 209 -30.51 -3.36 -33.13
CA ARG A 209 -29.86 -4.37 -32.28
C ARG A 209 -28.75 -5.08 -33.05
N ARG A 210 -27.53 -5.13 -32.50
CA ARG A 210 -26.40 -5.91 -33.05
C ARG A 210 -26.32 -7.30 -32.39
N PRO A 211 -26.01 -8.38 -33.14
CA PRO A 211 -25.85 -9.71 -32.57
C PRO A 211 -24.44 -9.91 -31.98
N LEU A 212 -24.39 -10.45 -30.76
CA LEU A 212 -23.15 -10.88 -30.09
C LEU A 212 -22.70 -12.24 -30.64
N ALA A 213 -21.47 -12.30 -31.16
CA ALA A 213 -20.85 -13.54 -31.64
C ALA A 213 -20.10 -14.25 -30.51
N VAL A 214 -20.29 -15.57 -30.45
CA VAL A 214 -19.70 -16.52 -29.52
C VAL A 214 -18.26 -16.83 -29.93
N GLY A 215 -17.31 -16.72 -28.99
CA GLY A 215 -15.94 -17.16 -29.22
C GLY A 215 -15.07 -17.10 -27.96
N ALA A 216 -15.15 -18.10 -27.08
CA ALA A 216 -14.23 -18.25 -25.95
C ALA A 216 -14.07 -19.73 -25.55
N ALA A 217 -13.17 -20.45 -26.23
CA ALA A 217 -12.76 -21.80 -25.83
C ALA A 217 -11.33 -22.10 -26.32
N ALA A 218 -10.32 -21.42 -25.76
CA ALA A 218 -8.91 -21.80 -25.99
C ALA A 218 -7.90 -21.33 -24.91
N ALA A 219 -8.24 -20.37 -24.04
CA ALA A 219 -7.25 -19.76 -23.14
C ALA A 219 -6.98 -20.52 -21.82
N GLY A 220 -7.80 -21.49 -21.42
CA GLY A 220 -7.69 -22.15 -20.11
C GLY A 220 -6.57 -23.19 -19.96
N GLY A 221 -6.02 -23.71 -21.07
CA GLY A 221 -5.10 -24.86 -21.03
C GLY A 221 -3.66 -24.56 -20.59
N LEU A 222 -3.16 -23.35 -20.85
CA LEU A 222 -1.74 -23.02 -20.62
C LEU A 222 -1.41 -22.68 -19.16
N ALA A 223 -2.37 -22.17 -18.39
CA ALA A 223 -2.13 -21.80 -16.98
C ALA A 223 -1.92 -23.03 -16.07
N VAL A 224 -2.57 -24.16 -16.36
CA VAL A 224 -2.47 -25.38 -15.54
C VAL A 224 -1.11 -26.07 -15.69
N ALA A 225 -0.52 -26.04 -16.89
CA ALA A 225 0.78 -26.67 -17.15
C ALA A 225 1.94 -25.96 -16.41
N ALA A 226 1.90 -24.63 -16.33
CA ALA A 226 2.90 -23.86 -15.59
C ALA A 226 2.86 -24.15 -14.08
N PHE A 227 1.67 -24.27 -13.49
CA PHE A 227 1.49 -24.60 -12.08
C PHE A 227 2.01 -26.01 -11.74
N ALA A 228 1.76 -27.00 -12.61
CA ALA A 228 2.19 -28.39 -12.38
C ALA A 228 3.72 -28.56 -12.41
N VAL A 229 4.42 -27.87 -13.30
CA VAL A 229 5.90 -27.92 -13.37
C VAL A 229 6.51 -27.31 -12.10
N GLN A 230 5.94 -26.21 -11.60
CA GLN A 230 6.48 -25.48 -10.46
C GLN A 230 6.22 -26.19 -9.13
N ALA A 231 5.05 -26.81 -8.96
CA ALA A 231 4.75 -27.67 -7.81
C ALA A 231 5.68 -28.90 -7.76
N GLY A 232 6.01 -29.48 -8.92
CA GLY A 232 6.94 -30.62 -9.02
C GLY A 232 8.36 -30.29 -8.57
N THR A 233 8.88 -29.11 -8.92
CA THR A 233 10.21 -28.66 -8.48
C THR A 233 10.30 -28.43 -6.97
N PHE A 234 9.22 -27.92 -6.35
CA PHE A 234 9.18 -27.72 -4.90
C PHE A 234 9.14 -29.04 -4.14
N ALA A 235 8.32 -29.99 -4.60
CA ALA A 235 8.20 -31.32 -3.98
C ALA A 235 9.52 -32.11 -4.05
N ALA A 236 10.19 -32.11 -5.22
CA ALA A 236 11.48 -32.80 -5.38
C ALA A 236 12.58 -32.19 -4.51
N TRP A 237 12.61 -30.88 -4.33
CA TRP A 237 13.60 -30.21 -3.46
C TRP A 237 13.33 -30.44 -1.97
N SER A 238 12.06 -30.47 -1.56
CA SER A 238 11.67 -30.73 -0.17
C SER A 238 11.95 -32.16 0.31
N ALA A 239 12.10 -33.11 -0.61
CA ALA A 239 12.33 -34.52 -0.29
C ALA A 239 13.78 -34.83 0.14
N ASP A 240 14.74 -33.97 -0.20
CA ASP A 240 16.18 -34.17 0.08
C ASP A 240 16.65 -33.46 1.37
N VAL A 241 15.73 -33.01 2.23
CA VAL A 241 16.07 -32.28 3.45
C VAL A 241 16.40 -33.22 4.62
N PRO A 242 17.63 -33.22 5.16
CA PRO A 242 17.94 -33.96 6.37
C PRO A 242 17.34 -33.26 7.61
N ALA A 243 16.68 -34.04 8.48
CA ALA A 243 15.89 -33.57 9.62
C ALA A 243 16.69 -32.97 10.81
N ALA A 244 17.90 -32.46 10.60
CA ALA A 244 18.77 -31.99 11.69
C ALA A 244 18.65 -30.47 11.93
N ALA A 245 18.44 -30.11 13.20
CA ALA A 245 18.24 -28.75 13.72
C ALA A 245 19.52 -27.89 13.70
N ASP A 246 19.89 -27.39 12.52
CA ASP A 246 20.89 -26.31 12.41
C ASP A 246 20.16 -24.95 12.48
N PRO A 247 20.52 -24.00 13.36
CA PRO A 247 19.93 -22.65 13.33
C PRO A 247 20.18 -21.90 11.99
N ALA A 248 21.20 -22.28 11.22
CA ALA A 248 21.36 -21.80 9.84
C ALA A 248 20.34 -22.43 8.86
N TRP A 249 19.65 -23.50 9.26
CA TRP A 249 18.53 -24.10 8.55
C TRP A 249 17.26 -23.28 8.72
N ASP A 250 16.91 -22.85 9.93
CA ASP A 250 15.73 -21.99 10.16
C ASP A 250 15.80 -20.69 9.33
N ARG A 251 16.99 -20.11 9.20
CA ARG A 251 17.23 -18.96 8.31
C ARG A 251 16.97 -19.30 6.85
N ARG A 252 17.39 -20.47 6.37
CA ARG A 252 17.17 -20.93 4.99
C ARG A 252 15.74 -21.35 4.71
N VAL A 253 15.06 -21.95 5.70
CA VAL A 253 13.65 -22.32 5.62
C VAL A 253 12.79 -21.06 5.60
N ASN A 254 13.04 -20.07 6.45
CA ASN A 254 12.30 -18.80 6.39
C ASN A 254 12.53 -18.05 5.07
N LEU A 255 13.75 -18.03 4.55
CA LEU A 255 14.04 -17.51 3.21
C LEU A 255 13.35 -18.32 2.09
N ASN A 256 13.23 -19.64 2.25
CA ASN A 256 12.54 -20.49 1.27
C ASN A 256 11.02 -20.48 1.39
N HIS A 257 10.45 -20.23 2.57
CA HIS A 257 9.02 -19.99 2.72
C HIS A 257 8.63 -18.71 1.97
N ALA A 258 9.44 -17.65 2.04
CA ALA A 258 9.26 -16.44 1.23
C ALA A 258 9.31 -16.73 -0.29
N MET A 259 10.16 -17.67 -0.75
CA MET A 259 10.19 -18.13 -2.14
C MET A 259 9.00 -19.05 -2.51
N GLY A 260 8.56 -19.93 -1.62
CA GLY A 260 7.41 -20.82 -1.84
C GLY A 260 6.11 -20.04 -2.10
N TRP A 261 5.88 -18.93 -1.40
CA TRP A 261 4.71 -18.08 -1.61
C TRP A 261 4.70 -17.34 -2.96
N SER A 262 5.87 -17.10 -3.56
CA SER A 262 5.97 -16.41 -4.85
C SER A 262 5.50 -17.26 -6.05
N ALA A 263 5.62 -18.58 -5.95
CA ALA A 263 5.09 -19.51 -6.95
C ALA A 263 3.55 -19.47 -7.00
N ILE A 264 2.90 -19.24 -5.85
CA ILE A 264 1.44 -19.11 -5.75
C ILE A 264 0.97 -17.78 -6.35
N GLY A 265 1.70 -16.69 -6.11
CA GLY A 265 1.37 -15.35 -6.63
C GLY A 265 1.44 -15.23 -8.16
N LEU A 266 2.46 -15.83 -8.80
CA LEU A 266 2.59 -15.84 -10.27
C LEU A 266 1.47 -16.63 -10.96
N GLY A 267 1.00 -17.73 -10.33
CA GLY A 267 -0.17 -18.46 -10.80
C GLY A 267 -1.46 -17.64 -10.77
N GLY A 268 -1.64 -16.80 -9.73
CA GLY A 268 -2.80 -15.92 -9.58
C GLY A 268 -2.85 -14.79 -10.62
N ALA A 269 -1.71 -14.13 -10.89
CA ALA A 269 -1.63 -13.05 -11.88
C ALA A 269 -1.92 -13.55 -13.31
N ALA A 270 -1.46 -14.75 -13.67
CA ALA A 270 -1.76 -15.38 -14.95
C ALA A 270 -3.26 -15.68 -15.12
N LEU A 271 -3.94 -16.09 -14.05
CA LEU A 271 -5.40 -16.29 -14.06
C LEU A 271 -6.17 -14.97 -14.21
N ALA A 272 -5.75 -13.90 -13.52
CA ALA A 272 -6.39 -12.58 -13.60
C ALA A 272 -6.25 -11.93 -14.98
N LEU A 273 -5.08 -12.06 -15.62
CA LEU A 273 -4.88 -11.60 -17.00
C LEU A 273 -5.70 -12.44 -18.01
N GLY A 274 -5.84 -13.74 -17.76
CA GLY A 274 -6.67 -14.62 -18.57
C GLY A 274 -8.18 -14.29 -18.49
N THR A 275 -8.70 -13.94 -17.32
CA THR A 275 -10.11 -13.55 -17.15
C THR A 275 -10.41 -12.14 -17.66
N GLY A 276 -9.48 -11.19 -17.50
CA GLY A 276 -9.63 -9.83 -18.07
C GLY A 276 -9.71 -9.81 -19.60
N ALA A 277 -8.96 -10.69 -20.28
CA ALA A 277 -9.02 -10.85 -21.73
C ALA A 277 -10.38 -11.42 -22.20
N LEU A 278 -11.05 -12.23 -21.38
CA LEU A 278 -12.39 -12.77 -21.69
C LEU A 278 -13.51 -11.73 -21.55
N LEU A 279 -13.36 -10.74 -20.65
CA LEU A 279 -14.38 -9.73 -20.38
C LEU A 279 -14.29 -8.48 -21.29
N THR A 280 -13.10 -8.21 -21.84
CA THR A 280 -12.88 -7.07 -22.77
C THR A 280 -13.15 -7.44 -24.23
N GLY A 281 -13.16 -8.74 -24.56
CA GLY A 281 -13.52 -9.24 -25.89
C GLY A 281 -15.03 -9.35 -26.17
N THR A 282 -15.91 -8.98 -25.22
CA THR A 282 -17.37 -9.11 -25.32
C THR A 282 -18.13 -7.79 -25.54
N TRP A 283 -17.45 -6.73 -26.01
CA TRP A 283 -18.07 -5.45 -26.40
C TRP A 283 -17.91 -5.15 -27.89
#